data_AF-A0A962IZA3-F1
#
_entry.id   AF-A0A962IZA3-F1
#
_cell.length_a   1.000
_cell.length_b   1.000
_cell.length_c   1.000
_cell.angle_alpha   90.00
_cell.angle_beta   90.00
_cell.angle_gamma   90.00
#
_symmetry.space_group_name_H-M   'P 1'
#
loop_
_entity.id
_entity.type
_entity.pdbx_description
1 polymer ?
#
loop_
_entity_poly.entity_id
_entity_poly.type
_entity_poly.pdbx_seq_one_letter_code
_entity_poly.pdbx_strand_id
1 'polypeptide(L)' 'MTVHGSFHAFMTDPDTPRPENPIHSTDGGKKHGFRGALIGGIHVYGWATSTILSSLGERWLD' A
#
# COMPACT_ATOMS: atom_id res chain seq x y z
N MET A 1 19.42 17.49 -2.13
CA MET A 1 19.75 16.05 -2.05
C MET A 1 18.45 15.30 -2.26
N THR A 2 18.43 14.31 -3.15
CA THR A 2 17.24 13.45 -3.37
C THR A 2 17.42 12.17 -2.56
N VAL A 3 16.38 11.78 -1.83
CA VAL A 3 16.36 10.51 -1.07
C VAL A 3 15.56 9.50 -1.86
N HIS A 4 16.10 8.29 -2.01
CA HIS A 4 15.43 7.17 -2.66
C HIS A 4 15.24 6.05 -1.65
N GLY A 5 14.04 5.48 -1.62
CA GLY A 5 13.71 4.31 -0.81
C GLY A 5 13.10 3.21 -1.66
N SER A 6 13.24 1.97 -1.19
CA SER A 6 12.63 0.79 -1.81
C SER A 6 11.97 -0.07 -0.74
N PHE A 7 10.84 -0.66 -1.09
CA PHE A 7 10.14 -1.62 -0.25
C PHE A 7 9.64 -2.78 -1.11
N HIS A 8 9.54 -3.96 -0.49
CA HIS A 8 8.91 -5.10 -1.13
C HIS A 8 7.42 -5.07 -0.82
N ALA A 9 6.61 -4.81 -1.84
CA ALA A 9 5.16 -4.83 -1.71
C ALA A 9 4.64 -6.27 -1.76
N PHE A 10 3.82 -6.67 -0.78
CA PHE A 10 3.22 -8.00 -0.73
C PHE A 10 1.78 -7.95 -0.23
N MET A 11 1.01 -8.99 -0.54
CA MET A 11 -0.33 -9.23 -0.01
C MET A 11 -0.50 -10.72 0.25
N THR A 12 -0.99 -11.06 1.43
CA THR A 12 -1.39 -12.44 1.75
C THR A 12 -2.78 -12.70 1.21
N ASP A 13 -2.94 -13.83 0.53
CA ASP A 13 -4.20 -14.37 0.01
C ASP A 13 -5.06 -13.32 -0.73
N PRO A 14 -4.59 -12.79 -1.87
CA PRO A 14 -5.29 -11.76 -2.62
C PRO A 14 -6.67 -12.22 -3.12
N ASP A 15 -6.94 -13.52 -3.19
CA ASP A 15 -8.23 -14.06 -3.63
C ASP A 15 -9.28 -14.14 -2.50
N THR A 16 -8.88 -13.91 -1.23
CA THR A 16 -9.82 -13.90 -0.10
C THR A 16 -10.82 -12.76 -0.26
N PRO A 17 -12.14 -13.01 -0.17
CA PRO A 17 -13.15 -11.96 -0.22
C PRO A 17 -12.95 -10.92 0.89
N ARG A 18 -13.11 -9.64 0.55
CA ARG A 18 -13.01 -8.51 1.49
C ARG A 18 -14.27 -7.64 1.37
N PRO A 19 -15.38 -8.01 2.01
CA PRO A 19 -16.68 -7.38 1.78
C PRO A 19 -16.71 -5.90 2.22
N GLU A 20 -15.91 -5.52 3.20
CA GLU A 20 -15.83 -4.13 3.69
C GLU A 20 -15.16 -3.22 2.66
N ASN A 21 -14.19 -3.76 1.91
CA ASN A 21 -13.54 -3.03 0.82
C ASN A 21 -13.07 -4.01 -0.29
N PRO A 22 -13.92 -4.26 -1.30
CA PRO A 22 -13.68 -5.29 -2.31
C PRO A 22 -12.46 -5.03 -3.21
N ILE A 23 -11.97 -3.79 -3.34
CA ILE A 23 -10.81 -3.53 -4.21
C ILE A 23 -9.53 -4.24 -3.73
N HIS A 24 -9.52 -4.74 -2.48
CA HIS A 24 -8.42 -5.47 -1.88
C HIS A 24 -8.50 -6.99 -2.06
N SER A 25 -9.46 -7.51 -2.86
CA SER A 25 -9.45 -8.88 -3.36
C SER A 25 -9.31 -8.93 -4.88
N THR A 26 -8.83 -10.04 -5.44
CA THR A 26 -8.61 -10.18 -6.89
C THR A 26 -9.90 -9.94 -7.68
N ASP A 27 -10.96 -10.64 -7.30
CA ASP A 27 -12.26 -10.51 -7.98
C ASP A 27 -12.92 -9.16 -7.73
N GLY A 28 -12.83 -8.63 -6.51
CA GLY A 28 -13.38 -7.32 -6.20
C GLY A 28 -12.63 -6.20 -6.93
N GLY A 29 -11.29 -6.25 -6.99
CA GLY A 29 -10.48 -5.31 -7.78
C GLY A 29 -10.83 -5.34 -9.26
N LYS A 30 -10.99 -6.54 -9.85
CA LYS A 30 -11.42 -6.69 -11.26
C LYS A 30 -12.79 -6.09 -11.53
N LYS A 31 -13.75 -6.27 -10.63
CA LYS A 31 -15.10 -5.65 -10.74
C LYS A 31 -15.07 -4.11 -10.73
N HIS A 32 -14.02 -3.52 -10.18
CA HIS A 32 -13.82 -2.06 -10.13
C HIS A 32 -12.84 -1.56 -11.20
N GLY A 33 -12.49 -2.37 -12.20
CA GLY A 33 -11.65 -1.97 -13.33
C GLY A 33 -10.13 -2.09 -13.09
N PHE A 34 -9.70 -2.65 -11.97
CA PHE A 34 -8.29 -2.95 -11.73
C PHE A 34 -7.90 -4.32 -12.31
N ARG A 35 -6.60 -4.55 -12.52
CA ARG A 35 -6.10 -5.85 -13.00
C ARG A 35 -6.22 -6.98 -11.96
N GLY A 36 -6.37 -6.64 -10.68
CA GLY A 36 -6.44 -7.57 -9.55
C GLY A 36 -6.58 -6.80 -8.23
N ALA A 37 -6.24 -7.45 -7.12
CA ALA A 37 -6.29 -6.84 -5.80
C ALA A 37 -5.33 -5.65 -5.70
N LEU A 38 -5.81 -4.53 -5.16
CA LEU A 38 -4.96 -3.41 -4.78
C LEU A 38 -4.44 -3.62 -3.36
N ILE A 39 -3.18 -3.30 -3.12
CA ILE A 39 -2.65 -3.23 -1.75
C ILE A 39 -3.30 -2.04 -1.03
N GLY A 40 -3.72 -2.27 0.21
CA GLY A 40 -4.27 -1.20 1.05
C GLY A 40 -3.26 -0.06 1.20
N GLY A 41 -3.71 1.19 0.98
CA GLY A 41 -2.84 2.36 1.03
C GLY A 41 -2.10 2.52 2.35
N ILE A 42 -2.68 2.04 3.46
CA ILE A 42 -2.03 2.03 4.78
C ILE A 42 -0.76 1.18 4.83
N HIS A 43 -0.70 0.07 4.07
CA HIS A 43 0.51 -0.75 3.98
C HIS A 43 1.60 -0.01 3.21
N VAL A 44 1.23 0.61 2.08
CA VAL A 44 2.15 1.43 1.26
C VAL A 44 2.70 2.59 2.10
N TYR A 45 1.83 3.26 2.86
CA TYR A 45 2.21 4.31 3.79
C TYR A 45 3.23 3.81 4.82
N GLY A 46 2.93 2.70 5.51
CA GLY A 46 3.84 2.11 6.50
C GLY A 46 5.21 1.73 5.93
N TRP A 47 5.25 1.16 4.72
CA TRP A 47 6.51 0.84 4.05
C TRP A 47 7.29 2.10 3.61
N ALA A 48 6.60 3.17 3.24
CA ALA A 48 7.23 4.42 2.83
C ALA A 48 7.72 5.28 4.02
N THR A 49 7.20 5.04 5.24
CA THR A 49 7.50 5.86 6.43
C THR A 49 8.99 6.07 6.65
N SER A 50 9.83 5.04 6.53
CA SER A 50 11.28 5.17 6.72
C SER A 50 11.94 6.14 5.72
N THR A 51 11.47 6.12 4.48
CA THR A 51 11.96 7.01 3.41
C THR A 51 11.48 8.43 3.64
N ILE A 52 10.24 8.60 4.08
CA ILE A 52 9.66 9.90 4.40
C ILE A 52 10.41 10.53 5.57
N LEU A 53 10.63 9.78 6.66
CA LEU A 53 11.40 10.25 7.82
C LEU A 53 12.86 10.59 7.45
N SER A 54 13.49 9.81 6.58
CA SER A 54 14.84 10.11 6.07
C SER A 54 14.89 11.38 5.24
N SER A 55 13.77 11.78 4.63
CA SER A 55 13.68 12.95 3.74
C SER A 55 13.25 14.22 4.48
N LEU A 56 12.30 14.10 5.41
CA LEU A 56 11.61 15.23 6.05
C LEU A 56 11.92 15.37 7.55
N GLY A 57 12.53 14.35 8.16
CA GLY A 57 12.78 14.28 9.59
C GLY A 57 11.54 13.92 10.42
N GLU A 58 11.73 13.76 11.73
CA GLU A 58 10.69 13.32 12.67
C GLU A 58 9.54 14.32 12.82
N ARG A 59 9.78 15.62 12.59
CA ARG A 59 8.73 16.67 12.63
C ARG A 59 7.60 16.47 11.62
N TRP A 60 7.77 15.57 10.66
CA TRP A 60 6.68 15.19 9.76
C TRP A 60 5.57 14.39 10.47
N LEU A 61 5.86 13.79 11.64
CA LEU A 61 4.89 13.04 12.44
C LEU A 61 4.06 13.93 13.38
N ASP A 62 4.39 15.22 13.50
CA ASP A 62 3.66 16.22 14.30
C ASP A 62 2.38 16.69 13.58
#